data_AF-A1BEG3-F1
#
_entry.id   AF-A1BEG3-F1
#
_cell.length_a   1.000
_cell.length_b   1.000
_cell.length_c   1.000
_cell.angle_alpha   90.00
_cell.angle_beta   90.00
_cell.angle_gamma   90.00
#
_symmetry.space_group_name_H-M   'P 1'
#
loop_
_entity.id
_entity.type
_entity.pdbx_description
1 polymer ?
#
loop_
_entity_poly.entity_id
_entity_poly.type
_entity_poly.pdbx_seq_one_letter_code
_entity_poly.pdbx_strand_id
1 'polypeptide(L)'
;MDKPKHHIFVCGSFRAQGTPQGICHKKESLSLIPYFESELSDRGMSDVAVSATGCLNICEKGPVVVIYPENFWYGEVDSEEKVDEILDALEEGEACETHLIN
;
A
#
# COMPACT_ATOMS: atom_id res chain seq x y z
N MET A 1 -13.13 13.44 -10.58
CA MET A 1 -11.86 12.86 -10.15
C MET A 1 -11.10 12.55 -11.42
N ASP A 2 -9.97 13.20 -11.61
CA ASP A 2 -9.09 12.90 -12.75
C ASP A 2 -8.54 11.48 -12.61
N LYS A 3 -8.06 10.91 -13.72
CA LYS A 3 -7.46 9.57 -13.73
C LYS A 3 -6.20 9.61 -12.85
N PRO A 4 -6.07 8.74 -11.82
CA PRO A 4 -4.86 8.71 -11.00
C PRO A 4 -3.67 8.26 -11.85
N LYS A 5 -2.51 8.90 -11.63
CA LYS A 5 -1.22 8.49 -12.19
C LYS A 5 -0.72 7.23 -11.50
N HIS A 6 -0.84 7.16 -10.18
CA HIS A 6 -0.46 6.00 -9.38
C HIS A 6 -1.64 5.44 -8.58
N HIS A 7 -1.65 4.13 -8.36
CA HIS A 7 -2.64 3.46 -7.53
C HIS A 7 -1.96 2.56 -6.52
N ILE A 8 -2.10 2.94 -5.24
CA ILE A 8 -1.64 2.18 -4.08
C ILE A 8 -2.71 1.17 -3.69
N PHE A 9 -2.32 -0.10 -3.64
CA PHE A 9 -3.18 -1.21 -3.28
C PHE A 9 -2.70 -1.84 -1.97
N VAL A 10 -3.52 -1.76 -0.93
CA VAL A 10 -3.22 -2.32 0.40
C VAL A 10 -3.91 -3.68 0.55
N CYS A 11 -3.14 -4.74 0.82
CA CYS A 11 -3.69 -6.09 0.97
C CYS A 11 -4.56 -6.19 2.23
N GLY A 12 -5.88 -6.33 2.07
CA GLY A 12 -6.83 -6.56 3.15
C GLY A 12 -7.02 -8.03 3.52
N SER A 13 -6.33 -8.95 2.82
CA SER A 13 -6.49 -10.40 2.98
C SER A 13 -7.93 -10.92 2.75
N PHE A 14 -8.73 -10.21 1.93
CA PHE A 14 -10.07 -10.67 1.55
C PHE A 14 -10.00 -11.83 0.55
N ARG A 15 -10.98 -12.73 0.64
CA ARG A 15 -11.24 -13.76 -0.39
C ARG A 15 -12.68 -13.63 -0.86
N ALA A 16 -12.96 -14.05 -2.09
CA ALA A 16 -14.25 -13.83 -2.76
C ALA A 16 -15.50 -14.27 -1.96
N GLN A 17 -15.38 -15.29 -1.10
CA GLN A 17 -16.47 -15.77 -0.24
C GLN A 17 -15.97 -16.13 1.17
N GLY A 18 -15.10 -15.30 1.75
CA GLY A 18 -14.50 -15.60 3.06
C GLY A 18 -14.40 -14.40 3.98
N THR A 19 -14.26 -14.68 5.26
CA THR A 19 -13.79 -13.66 6.20
C THR A 19 -12.34 -13.29 5.89
N PRO A 20 -11.94 -12.03 6.15
CA PRO A 20 -10.53 -11.64 6.05
C PRO A 20 -9.67 -12.59 6.88
N GLN A 21 -8.68 -13.20 6.26
CA GLN A 21 -7.78 -14.15 6.91
C GLN A 21 -6.39 -14.02 6.33
N GLY A 22 -5.39 -13.81 7.19
CA GLY A 22 -4.00 -13.72 6.75
C GLY A 22 -3.17 -12.81 7.65
N ILE A 23 -1.89 -12.67 7.29
CA ILE A 23 -0.94 -11.86 8.06
C ILE A 23 -1.28 -10.37 7.93
N CYS A 24 -1.63 -9.87 6.73
CA CYS A 24 -1.95 -8.45 6.56
C CYS A 24 -3.18 -8.05 7.39
N HIS A 25 -4.24 -8.85 7.38
CA HIS A 25 -5.41 -8.60 8.23
C HIS A 25 -5.06 -8.66 9.73
N LYS A 26 -4.28 -9.67 10.18
CA LYS A 26 -3.87 -9.79 11.59
C LYS A 26 -2.97 -8.64 12.07
N LYS A 27 -2.26 -8.00 11.15
CA LYS A 27 -1.46 -6.80 11.38
C LYS A 27 -2.26 -5.51 11.11
N GLU A 28 -3.59 -5.61 11.03
CA GLU A 28 -4.50 -4.47 10.85
C GLU A 28 -4.20 -3.62 9.60
N SER A 29 -3.68 -4.20 8.52
CA SER A 29 -3.19 -3.46 7.34
C SER A 29 -4.15 -2.43 6.74
N LEU A 30 -5.47 -2.59 6.91
CA LEU A 30 -6.46 -1.64 6.41
C LEU A 30 -6.47 -0.32 7.17
N SER A 31 -5.91 -0.27 8.39
CA SER A 31 -5.70 0.99 9.12
C SER A 31 -4.69 1.91 8.42
N LEU A 32 -3.86 1.38 7.53
CA LEU A 32 -2.92 2.17 6.73
C LEU A 32 -3.63 3.02 5.68
N ILE A 33 -4.82 2.64 5.21
CA ILE A 33 -5.56 3.37 4.17
C ILE A 33 -5.85 4.82 4.57
N PRO A 34 -6.49 5.10 5.72
CA PRO A 34 -6.72 6.48 6.13
C PRO A 34 -5.42 7.26 6.37
N TYR A 35 -4.33 6.58 6.77
CA TYR A 35 -3.01 7.22 6.90
C TYR A 35 -2.44 7.62 5.53
N PHE A 36 -2.43 6.71 4.55
CA PHE A 36 -2.06 7.03 3.17
C PHE A 36 -2.92 8.18 2.60
N GLU A 37 -4.24 8.15 2.80
CA GLU A 37 -5.13 9.22 2.31
C GLU A 37 -4.82 10.59 2.94
N SER A 38 -4.49 10.62 4.24
CA SER A 38 -4.06 11.84 4.93
C SER A 38 -2.75 12.36 4.36
N GLU A 39 -1.72 11.52 4.29
CA GLU A 39 -0.39 11.90 3.81
C GLU A 39 -0.41 12.37 2.37
N LEU A 40 -1.15 11.69 1.48
CA LEU A 40 -1.30 12.12 0.09
C LEU A 40 -1.97 13.49 -0.02
N SER A 41 -2.94 13.78 0.86
CA SER A 41 -3.57 15.11 0.94
C SER A 41 -2.58 16.17 1.40
N ASP A 42 -1.81 15.89 2.45
CA ASP A 42 -0.83 16.82 3.03
C ASP A 42 0.33 17.12 2.06
N ARG A 43 0.73 16.14 1.25
CA ARG A 43 1.74 16.27 0.18
C ARG A 43 1.19 16.86 -1.12
N GLY A 44 -0.13 17.06 -1.23
CA GLY A 44 -0.77 17.55 -2.46
C GLY A 44 -0.75 16.57 -3.63
N MET A 45 -0.52 15.28 -3.37
CA MET A 45 -0.46 14.18 -4.35
C MET A 45 -1.87 13.72 -4.77
N SER A 46 -2.67 14.66 -5.27
CA SER A 46 -4.07 14.44 -5.66
C SER A 46 -4.28 13.51 -6.86
N ASP A 47 -3.20 13.12 -7.55
CA ASP A 47 -3.19 12.17 -8.65
C ASP A 47 -2.79 10.75 -8.23
N VAL A 48 -2.76 10.45 -6.92
CA VAL A 48 -2.56 9.11 -6.38
C VAL A 48 -3.82 8.62 -5.70
N ALA A 49 -4.25 7.40 -6.05
CA ALA A 49 -5.39 6.74 -5.42
C ALA A 49 -4.93 5.63 -4.48
N VAL A 50 -5.69 5.39 -3.40
CA VAL A 50 -5.46 4.29 -2.45
C VAL A 50 -6.68 3.38 -2.45
N SER A 51 -6.48 2.06 -2.41
CA SER A 51 -7.59 1.11 -2.30
C SER A 51 -7.18 -0.15 -1.57
N ALA A 52 -8.13 -0.74 -0.87
CA ALA A 52 -7.97 -2.09 -0.34
C ALA A 52 -8.05 -3.13 -1.47
N THR A 53 -7.30 -4.22 -1.33
CA THR A 53 -7.38 -5.39 -2.22
C THR A 53 -7.64 -6.68 -1.46
N GLY A 54 -8.03 -7.71 -2.21
CA GLY A 54 -8.03 -9.08 -1.71
C GLY A 54 -6.63 -9.60 -1.36
N CYS A 55 -6.55 -10.87 -0.99
CA CYS A 55 -5.28 -11.53 -0.71
C CYS A 55 -4.36 -11.48 -1.94
N LEU A 56 -3.15 -10.93 -1.77
CA LEU A 56 -2.10 -10.90 -2.79
C LEU A 56 -1.20 -12.16 -2.77
N ASN A 57 -1.49 -13.12 -1.91
CA ASN A 57 -0.79 -14.41 -1.76
C ASN A 57 0.69 -14.36 -1.34
N ILE A 58 1.18 -13.21 -0.86
CA ILE A 58 2.54 -13.05 -0.32
C ILE A 58 2.48 -12.83 1.21
N CYS A 59 1.84 -13.75 1.91
CA CYS A 59 1.61 -13.61 3.35
C CYS A 59 2.91 -13.51 4.16
N GLU A 60 3.98 -14.19 3.73
CA GLU A 60 5.28 -14.24 4.41
C GLU A 60 5.96 -12.86 4.52
N LYS A 61 5.55 -11.90 3.68
CA LYS A 61 6.01 -10.51 3.67
C LYS A 61 4.92 -9.52 4.07
N GLY A 62 3.87 -9.96 4.76
CA GLY A 62 2.76 -9.09 5.15
C GLY A 62 3.13 -8.06 6.25
N PRO A 63 2.57 -6.84 6.23
CA PRO A 63 1.56 -6.33 5.30
C PRO A 63 2.12 -5.99 3.92
N VAL A 64 1.35 -6.29 2.87
CA VAL A 64 1.77 -6.08 1.48
C VAL A 64 1.06 -4.88 0.90
N VAL A 65 1.84 -4.00 0.27
CA VAL A 65 1.37 -2.85 -0.52
C VAL A 65 1.95 -2.96 -1.93
N VAL A 66 1.15 -2.68 -2.95
CA VAL A 66 1.64 -2.62 -4.34
C VAL A 66 1.23 -1.31 -4.99
N ILE A 67 2.15 -0.70 -5.74
CA ILE A 67 1.92 0.54 -6.48
C ILE A 67 2.00 0.28 -7.98
N TYR A 68 0.97 0.69 -8.71
CA TYR A 68 0.91 0.68 -10.17
C TYR A 68 0.91 2.11 -10.73
N PRO A 69 1.40 2.35 -11.96
CA PRO A 69 1.81 1.36 -12.98
C PRO A 69 3.20 0.73 -12.79
N GLU A 70 3.99 1.22 -11.85
CA GLU A 70 5.41 0.86 -11.68
C GLU A 70 5.62 -0.59 -11.25
N ASN A 71 4.59 -1.22 -10.68
CA ASN A 71 4.65 -2.57 -10.12
C ASN A 71 5.69 -2.70 -8.99
N PHE A 72 5.73 -1.69 -8.11
CA PHE A 72 6.53 -1.73 -6.88
C PHE A 72 5.78 -2.52 -5.82
N TRP A 73 6.41 -3.57 -5.28
CA TRP A 73 5.85 -4.37 -4.20
C TRP A 73 6.63 -4.13 -2.93
N TYR A 74 5.92 -3.68 -1.90
CA TYR A 74 6.45 -3.45 -0.57
C TYR A 74 5.91 -4.48 0.39
N GLY A 75 6.80 -4.99 1.24
CA GLY A 75 6.45 -5.93 2.29
C GLY A 75 6.72 -5.35 3.67
N GLU A 76 6.15 -6.00 4.68
CA GLU A 76 6.29 -5.62 6.07
C GLU A 76 5.95 -4.14 6.31
N VAL A 77 5.01 -3.57 5.56
CA VAL A 77 4.55 -2.19 5.74
C VAL A 77 3.65 -2.13 6.98
N ASP A 78 4.25 -2.05 8.17
CA ASP A 78 3.58 -2.16 9.47
C ASP A 78 3.80 -0.95 10.40
N SER A 79 4.33 0.15 9.86
CA SER A 79 4.46 1.43 10.56
C SER A 79 4.13 2.61 9.63
N GLU A 80 3.72 3.72 10.24
CA GLU A 80 3.54 5.01 9.57
C GLU A 80 4.86 5.49 8.94
N GLU A 81 5.99 5.32 9.63
CA GLU A 81 7.33 5.63 9.11
C GLU A 81 7.63 4.95 7.75
N LYS A 82 7.28 3.67 7.60
CA LYS A 82 7.47 2.97 6.31
C LYS A 82 6.54 3.50 5.22
N VAL A 83 5.33 3.93 5.59
CA VAL A 83 4.42 4.57 4.64
C VAL A 83 5.02 5.90 4.17
N ASP A 84 5.55 6.70 5.09
CA ASP A 84 6.19 7.97 4.77
C ASP A 84 7.38 7.77 3.83
N GLU A 85 8.27 6.83 4.12
CA GLU A 85 9.42 6.50 3.25
C GLU A 85 8.99 6.03 1.84
N ILE A 86 7.88 5.29 1.74
CA ILE A 86 7.32 4.86 0.45
C ILE A 86 6.76 6.06 -0.32
N LEU A 87 6.07 6.98 0.35
CA LEU A 87 5.49 8.17 -0.27
C LEU A 87 6.56 9.19 -0.67
N ASP A 88 7.62 9.35 0.13
CA ASP A 88 8.79 10.19 -0.19
C ASP A 88 9.41 9.74 -1.51
N ALA A 89 9.68 8.44 -1.65
CA ALA A 89 10.23 7.88 -2.89
C ALA A 89 9.26 8.06 -4.08
N LEU A 90 7.96 7.85 -3.85
CA LEU A 90 6.94 8.01 -4.90
C LEU A 90 6.83 9.46 -5.39
N GLU A 91 6.98 10.44 -4.50
CA GLU A 91 6.98 11.87 -4.84
C GLU A 91 8.17 12.23 -5.76
N GLU A 92 9.31 11.57 -5.56
CA GLU A 92 10.49 11.68 -6.43
C GLU A 92 10.36 10.86 -7.73
N GLY A 93 9.32 10.04 -7.86
CA GLY A 93 9.08 9.17 -9.01
C GLY A 93 9.93 7.89 -8.99
N GLU A 94 10.42 7.50 -7.81
CA GLU A 94 11.30 6.35 -7.59
C GLU A 94 10.66 5.30 -6.68
N ALA A 95 11.34 4.16 -6.51
CA ALA A 95 10.93 3.12 -5.56
C ALA A 95 11.66 3.30 -4.24
N CYS A 96 10.99 2.98 -3.12
CA CYS A 96 11.65 2.88 -1.83
C CYS A 96 12.44 1.55 -1.74
N GLU A 97 13.68 1.55 -2.21
CA GLU A 97 14.48 0.33 -2.41
C GLU A 97 14.65 -0.53 -1.15
N THR A 98 14.63 0.09 0.04
CA THR A 98 14.78 -0.58 1.33
C THR A 98 13.62 -1.51 1.69
N HIS A 99 12.42 -1.26 1.16
CA HIS A 99 11.21 -2.03 1.48
C HIS A 99 10.70 -2.91 0.33
N LEU A 100 11.37 -2.90 -0.82
CA LEU A 100 11.01 -3.74 -1.95
C LEU A 100 11.17 -5.22 -1.63
N ILE A 101 10.23 -6.05 -2.09
CA ILE A 101 10.24 -7.50 -1.89
C ILE A 101 10.40 -8.31 -3.17
N ASN A 102 10.72 -7.66 -4.30
CA ASN A 102 10.91 -8.27 -5.61
C ASN A 102 12.00 -7.58 -6.43
#